data_AF-A0AAW9W830-F1
#
_entry.id   AF-A0AAW9W830-F1
#
_cell.length_a   1.000
_cell.length_b   1.000
_cell.length_c   1.000
_cell.angle_alpha   90.00
_cell.angle_beta   90.00
_cell.angle_gamma   90.00
#
_symmetry.space_group_name_H-M   'P 1'
#
loop_
_entity.id
_entity.type
_entity.pdbx_description
1 polymer ?
#
loop_
_entity_poly.entity_id
_entity_poly.type
_entity_poly.pdbx_seq_one_letter_code
_entity_poly.pdbx_strand_id
1 'polypeptide(L)' 'MIFVTVGTHEQQFDRLIKEVDYLKKENLIQDEVFIQIGYSSYIPKYCEWEKIISYEKMNQLIKESD' A
#
# COMPACT_ATOMS: atom_id res chain seq x y z
N MET A 1 6.33 -9.73 -4.26
CA MET A 1 5.29 -8.93 -3.59
C MET A 1 5.56 -7.45 -3.81
N ILE A 2 4.54 -6.64 -4.08
CA ILE A 2 4.67 -5.17 -4.17
C ILE A 2 4.30 -4.56 -2.81
N PHE A 3 5.26 -3.89 -2.18
CA PHE A 3 5.01 -3.13 -0.96
C PHE A 3 4.92 -1.63 -1.28
N VAL A 4 3.76 -1.03 -1.01
CA VAL A 4 3.53 0.41 -1.16
C VAL A 4 3.48 1.06 0.22
N THR A 5 4.36 2.02 0.46
CA THR A 5 4.36 2.79 1.72
C THR A 5 4.35 4.29 1.45
N VAL A 6 3.72 5.05 2.35
CA VAL A 6 3.62 6.51 2.28
C VAL A 6 4.24 7.12 3.53
N GLY A 7 4.68 8.38 3.41
CA GLY A 7 5.27 9.12 4.51
C GLY A 7 4.29 9.37 5.66
N THR A 8 4.83 9.78 6.80
CA THR A 8 4.08 10.09 8.03
C THR A 8 3.54 11.53 8.08
N HIS A 9 3.82 12.34 7.06
CA HIS A 9 3.23 13.66 6.94
C HIS A 9 1.74 13.56 6.58
N GLU A 10 0.93 14.49 7.08
CA GLU A 10 -0.54 14.52 6.90
C GLU A 10 -1.01 14.76 5.44
N GLN A 11 -0.09 14.76 4.48
CA GLN A 11 -0.44 14.84 3.07
C GLN A 11 -1.08 13.53 2.63
N GLN A 12 -2.26 13.64 2.03
CA GLN A 12 -2.99 12.48 1.53
C GLN A 12 -2.37 11.96 0.24
N PHE A 13 -2.19 10.65 0.17
CA PHE A 13 -1.73 9.94 -1.01
C PHE A 13 -2.86 9.12 -1.67
N ASP A 14 -4.10 9.58 -1.51
CA ASP A 14 -5.30 8.95 -2.08
C ASP A 14 -5.15 8.63 -3.57
N ARG A 15 -4.49 9.51 -4.35
CA ARG A 15 -4.27 9.28 -5.79
C ARG A 15 -3.39 8.06 -6.05
N LEU A 16 -2.33 7.88 -5.27
CA LEU A 16 -1.44 6.72 -5.39
C LEU A 16 -2.18 5.45 -5.00
N ILE A 17 -2.87 5.45 -3.86
CA ILE A 17 -3.55 4.26 -3.35
C ILE A 17 -4.69 3.84 -4.29
N LYS A 18 -5.47 4.80 -4.81
CA LYS A 18 -6.52 4.53 -5.81
C LYS A 18 -5.97 3.93 -7.08
N GLU A 19 -4.84 4.43 -7.58
CA GLU A 19 -4.25 3.91 -8.81
C GLU A 19 -3.76 2.49 -8.61
N VAL A 20 -3.05 2.20 -7.53
CA VAL A 20 -2.56 0.84 -7.24
C VAL A 20 -3.72 -0.15 -7.05
N ASP A 21 -4.77 0.25 -6.32
CA ASP A 21 -5.98 -0.56 -6.12
C ASP A 21 -6.72 -0.80 -7.45
N TYR A 22 -6.74 0.19 -8.35
CA TYR A 22 -7.29 0.04 -9.70
C TYR A 22 -6.46 -0.92 -10.56
N LEU A 23 -5.13 -0.79 -10.55
CA LEU A 23 -4.25 -1.72 -11.28
C LEU A 23 -4.44 -3.17 -10.82
N LYS A 24 -4.61 -3.38 -9.51
CA LYS A 24 -4.89 -4.71 -8.94
C LYS A 24 -6.26 -5.22 -9.37
N LYS A 25 -7.29 -4.36 -9.31
CA LYS A 25 -8.66 -4.66 -9.78
C LYS A 25 -8.69 -5.10 -11.24
N GLU A 26 -7.96 -4.43 -12.12
CA GLU A 26 -7.92 -4.73 -13.56
C GLU A 26 -7.00 -5.91 -13.90
N ASN A 27 -6.40 -6.57 -12.90
CA ASN A 27 -5.42 -7.65 -13.07
C ASN A 27 -4.19 -7.26 -13.91
N LEU A 28 -3.87 -5.95 -13.96
CA LEU A 28 -2.67 -5.44 -14.62
C LEU A 28 -1.42 -5.74 -13.79
N ILE A 29 -1.58 -5.82 -12.46
CA ILE A 29 -0.58 -6.35 -11.54
C ILE A 29 -1.09 -7.65 -10.93
N GLN A 30 -0.35 -8.74 -11.15
CA GLN A 30 -0.72 -10.07 -10.67
C GLN A 30 -0.13 -10.35 -9.28
N ASP A 31 0.98 -9.70 -8.94
CA ASP A 31 1.65 -9.79 -7.65
C ASP A 31 0.75 -9.41 -6.48
N GLU A 32 0.98 -10.03 -5.33
CA GLU A 32 0.38 -9.59 -4.07
C GLU A 32 0.80 -8.15 -3.76
N VAL A 33 -0.14 -7.34 -3.30
CA VAL A 33 0.08 -5.92 -3.00
C VAL A 33 -0.31 -5.64 -1.56
N PHE A 34 0.64 -5.13 -0.78
CA PHE A 34 0.41 -4.62 0.55
C PHE A 34 0.63 -3.10 0.60
N ILE A 35 -0.32 -2.35 1.14
CA ILE A 35 -0.29 -0.88 1.17
C ILE A 35 -0.35 -0.35 2.61
N GLN A 36 0.68 0.39 3.03
CA GLN A 36 0.59 1.26 4.21
C GLN A 36 -0.01 2.62 3.77
N ILE A 37 -1.25 2.92 4.19
CA ILE A 37 -2.01 4.09 3.68
C ILE A 37 -1.77 5.41 4.44
N GLY A 38 -1.16 5.36 5.62
CA GLY A 38 -0.84 6.55 6.43
C GLY A 38 -2.06 7.40 6.79
N TYR A 39 -1.99 8.70 6.51
CA TYR A 39 -3.08 9.67 6.74
C TYR A 39 -4.03 9.84 5.55
N SER A 40 -3.96 8.94 4.56
CA SER A 40 -4.86 8.94 3.42
C SER A 40 -6.29 8.54 3.84
N SER A 41 -7.29 9.00 3.10
CA SER A 41 -8.71 8.75 3.37
C SER A 41 -9.30 7.63 2.52
N TYR A 42 -8.66 7.30 1.40
CA TYR A 42 -9.09 6.20 0.54
C TYR A 42 -8.72 4.84 1.15
N ILE A 43 -9.70 3.94 1.21
CA ILE A 43 -9.53 2.55 1.66
C ILE A 43 -9.52 1.64 0.43
N PRO A 44 -8.40 0.97 0.12
CA PRO A 44 -8.31 0.05 -1.01
C PRO A 44 -9.19 -1.18 -0.77
N LYS A 45 -9.70 -1.77 -1.86
CA LYS A 45 -10.66 -2.89 -1.84
C LYS A 45 -10.09 -4.19 -2.39
N TYR A 46 -9.03 -4.10 -3.19
CA TYR A 46 -8.43 -5.20 -3.92
C TYR A 46 -6.99 -5.49 -3.48
N CYS A 47 -6.42 -4.64 -2.64
CA CYS A 47 -5.10 -4.80 -2.02
C CYS A 47 -5.21 -4.98 -0.50
N GLU A 48 -4.26 -5.70 0.08
CA GLU A 48 -4.09 -5.72 1.53
C GLU A 48 -3.56 -4.36 2.02
N TRP A 49 -3.98 -3.92 3.20
CA TRP A 49 -3.57 -2.61 3.70
C TRP A 49 -3.59 -2.50 5.22
N GLU A 50 -2.76 -1.59 5.71
CA GLU A 50 -2.81 -1.10 7.09
C GLU A 50 -2.59 0.41 7.13
N LYS A 51 -3.12 1.08 8.17
CA LYS A 51 -2.97 2.53 8.30
C LYS A 51 -1.54 2.92 8.64
N ILE A 52 -1.01 2.33 9.71
CA ILE A 52 0.36 2.50 10.20
C ILE A 52 0.84 1.11 10.60
N ILE A 53 2.10 0.78 10.27
CA ILE A 53 2.72 -0.50 10.61
C ILE A 53 3.88 -0.29 11.58
N SER A 54 4.27 -1.34 12.31
CA SER A 54 5.45 -1.29 13.16
C SER A 54 6.73 -1.28 12.31
N TYR A 55 7.83 -0.78 12.90
CA TYR A 55 9.14 -0.80 12.24
C TYR A 55 9.59 -2.23 11.88
N GLU A 56 9.31 -3.21 12.74
CA GLU A 56 9.62 -4.61 12.48
C GLU A 56 8.87 -5.14 11.26
N LYS A 57 7.56 -4.91 11.20
CA LYS A 57 6.72 -5.29 10.06
C LYS A 57 7.15 -4.58 8.77
N MET A 58 7.54 -3.31 8.87
CA MET A 58 8.09 -2.56 7.74
C MET A 58 9.35 -3.22 7.16
N ASN A 59 10.30 -3.60 8.03
CA ASN A 59 11.52 -4.27 7.57
C ASN A 59 11.24 -5.65 6.98
N GLN A 60 10.26 -6.38 7.53
CA GLN A 60 9.81 -7.65 6.96
C GLN A 60 9.27 -7.46 5.54
N LEU A 61 8.32 -6.52 5.36
CA LEU A 61 7.72 -6.23 4.06
C LEU A 61 8.75 -5.75 3.03
N ILE A 62 9.73 -4.93 3.45
CA ILE A 62 10.84 -4.50 2.58
C ILE A 62 11.70 -5.69 2.12
N LYS A 63 11.93 -6.67 3.00
CA LYS A 63 12.72 -7.86 2.68
C LYS A 63 11.99 -8.83 1.76
N GLU A 64 10.67 -8.90 1.89
CA GLU A 64 9.80 -9.78 1.11
C GLU A 64 9.33 -9.14 -0.21
N SER A 65 9.44 -7.82 -0.35
CA SER A 65 9.08 -7.09 -1.57
C SER A 65 10.15 -7.22 -2.65
N ASP A 66 9.70 -7.30 -3.91
CA ASP A 66 10.56 -7.31 -5.10
C ASP A 66 11.07 -5.91 -5.48
#